data_AF-A0A402D6W7-F1
#
_entry.id   AF-A0A402D6W7-F1
#
_cell.length_a   1.000
_cell.length_b   1.000
_cell.length_c   1.000
_cell.angle_alpha   90.00
_cell.angle_beta   90.00
_cell.angle_gamma   90.00
#
_symmetry.space_group_name_H-M   'P 1'
#
loop_
_entity.id
_entity.type
_entity.pdbx_description
1 polymer ?
#
loop_
_entity_poly.entity_id
_entity_poly.type
_entity_poly.pdbx_seq_one_letter_code
_entity_poly.pdbx_strand_id
1 'polypeptide(L)' 'MARLTASSPYGGRFVSPTEFIQKIEKTLLERCASAPDDQFLWDLALKVTSLRSTGRPGAAEDELRKWYLKEQK' A
#
# COMPACT_ATOMS: atom_id res chain seq x y z
N MET A 1 7.30 -27.73 28.77
CA MET A 1 7.41 -27.94 27.31
C MET A 1 8.16 -26.75 26.74
N ALA A 2 9.27 -27.00 26.03
CA ALA A 2 10.25 -25.98 25.65
C ALA A 2 10.23 -25.69 24.13
N ARG A 3 10.71 -24.49 23.77
CA ARG A 3 11.21 -24.01 22.46
C ARG A 3 10.13 -23.53 21.46
N LEU A 4 10.30 -22.45 20.70
CA LEU A 4 11.51 -21.92 20.05
C LEU A 4 11.54 -20.39 20.00
N THR A 5 12.70 -19.84 20.33
CA THR A 5 13.19 -18.53 19.90
C THR A 5 13.41 -18.52 18.40
N ALA A 6 12.86 -17.55 17.69
CA ALA A 6 13.35 -17.16 16.37
C ALA A 6 13.50 -15.64 16.35
N SER A 7 14.50 -15.14 17.08
CA SER A 7 15.11 -13.85 16.81
C SER A 7 15.82 -13.96 15.47
N SER A 8 15.15 -13.56 14.40
CA SER A 8 15.80 -13.37 13.10
C SER A 8 16.95 -12.35 13.25
N PRO A 9 18.19 -12.68 12.85
CA PRO A 9 19.34 -11.77 12.95
C PRO A 9 19.29 -10.63 11.92
N TYR A 10 18.25 -10.58 11.09
CA TYR A 10 17.87 -9.39 10.35
C TYR A 10 16.90 -8.59 11.21
N GLY A 11 17.37 -7.51 11.84
CA GLY A 11 16.53 -6.41 12.33
C GLY A 11 15.83 -5.64 11.19
N GLY A 12 15.49 -6.33 10.09
CA GLY A 12 14.67 -5.81 9.02
C GLY A 12 13.22 -6.04 9.42
N ARG A 13 12.47 -4.95 9.61
CA ARG A 13 11.01 -5.00 9.59
C ARG A 13 10.61 -5.75 8.32
N PHE A 14 10.21 -7.02 8.44
CA PHE A 14 9.48 -7.70 7.39
C PHE A 14 8.17 -6.95 7.29
N VAL A 15 8.14 -5.92 6.46
CA VAL A 15 6.90 -5.21 6.15
C VAL A 15 6.08 -6.25 5.40
N SER A 16 5.09 -6.80 6.09
CA SER A 16 4.18 -7.76 5.47
C SER A 16 3.58 -7.07 4.24
N PRO A 17 3.27 -7.81 3.16
CA PRO A 17 2.64 -7.23 1.97
C PRO A 17 1.46 -6.32 2.32
N THR A 18 0.67 -6.75 3.31
CA THR A 18 -0.43 -5.99 3.91
C THR A 18 0.00 -4.67 4.57
N GLU A 19 1.07 -4.66 5.37
CA GLU A 19 1.58 -3.43 6.00
C GLU A 19 2.14 -2.45 4.96
N PHE A 20 2.75 -2.97 3.90
CA PHE A 20 3.27 -2.15 2.82
C PHE A 20 2.12 -1.44 2.08
N ILE A 21 1.05 -2.17 1.77
CA ILE A 21 -0.15 -1.61 1.15
C ILE A 21 -0.84 -0.59 2.07
N GLN A 22 -0.95 -0.89 3.37
CA GLN A 22 -1.51 0.07 4.34
C GLN A 22 -0.70 1.38 4.40
N LYS A 23 0.63 1.30 4.32
CA LYS A 23 1.47 2.50 4.22
C LYS A 23 1.19 3.29 2.95
N ILE A 24 1.08 2.62 1.80
CA ILE A 24 0.78 3.29 0.53
C ILE A 24 -0.60 3.95 0.58
N GLU A 25 -1.62 3.26 1.10
CA GLU A 25 -2.96 3.82 1.27
C GLU A 25 -2.94 5.05 2.19
N LYS A 26 -2.17 4.99 3.28
CA LYS A 26 -1.99 6.15 4.15
C LYS A 26 -1.35 7.32 3.41
N THR A 27 -0.28 7.07 2.65
CA THR A 27 0.38 8.12 1.84
C THR A 27 -0.56 8.69 0.78
N LEU A 28 -1.38 7.85 0.14
CA LEU A 28 -2.41 8.28 -0.82
C LEU A 28 -3.40 9.24 -0.15
N LEU A 29 -3.92 8.89 1.03
CA LEU A 29 -4.84 9.74 1.79
C LEU A 29 -4.20 11.06 2.22
N GLU A 30 -2.95 11.02 2.69
CA GLU A 30 -2.20 12.23 3.04
C GLU A 30 -1.99 13.15 1.83
N ARG A 31 -1.71 12.58 0.66
CA ARG A 31 -1.58 13.34 -0.59
C ARG A 31 -2.93 13.87 -1.09
N CYS A 32 -4.01 13.09 -1.02
CA CYS A 32 -5.36 13.58 -1.31
C CYS A 32 -5.75 14.75 -0.39
N ALA A 33 -5.38 14.68 0.89
CA ALA A 33 -5.64 15.75 1.84
C ALA A 33 -4.79 17.01 1.55
N SER A 34 -3.54 16.83 1.10
CA SER A 34 -2.64 17.94 0.76
C SER A 34 -2.92 18.55 -0.62
N ALA A 35 -3.48 17.77 -1.54
CA ALA A 35 -3.75 18.16 -2.93
C ALA A 35 -5.16 17.68 -3.32
N PRO A 36 -6.22 18.33 -2.80
CA PRO A 36 -7.60 17.92 -3.04
C PRO A 36 -8.05 18.10 -4.50
N ASP A 37 -7.38 18.97 -5.25
CA ASP A 37 -7.60 19.19 -6.70
C ASP A 37 -6.84 18.20 -7.59
N ASP A 38 -6.03 17.30 -7.01
CA ASP A 38 -5.25 16.36 -7.78
C ASP A 38 -6.14 15.21 -8.29
N GLN A 39 -6.64 15.39 -9.50
CA GLN A 39 -7.57 14.47 -10.16
C GLN A 39 -6.97 13.08 -10.35
N PHE A 40 -5.64 12.96 -10.43
CA PHE A 40 -4.96 11.68 -10.55
C PHE A 40 -5.05 10.87 -9.24
N LEU A 41 -4.92 11.50 -8.07
CA LEU A 41 -5.08 10.82 -6.78
C LEU A 41 -6.51 10.32 -6.58
N TRP A 42 -7.50 11.11 -6.98
CA TRP A 42 -8.91 10.71 -6.97
C TRP A 42 -9.19 9.54 -7.91
N ASP A 43 -8.65 9.57 -9.14
CA ASP A 43 -8.79 8.48 -10.10
C ASP A 43 -8.14 7.19 -9.58
N LEU A 44 -6.96 7.30 -8.97
CA LEU A 44 -6.26 6.18 -8.36
C LEU A 44 -7.07 5.57 -7.19
N ALA A 45 -7.64 6.40 -6.31
CA ALA A 45 -8.50 5.94 -5.21
C ALA A 45 -9.77 5.23 -5.72
N LEU A 46 -10.39 5.77 -6.77
CA LEU A 46 -11.55 5.17 -7.45
C LEU A 46 -11.19 3.83 -8.09
N LYS A 47 -10.06 3.76 -8.79
CA LYS A 47 -9.56 2.55 -9.45
C LYS A 47 -9.26 1.45 -8.44
N VAL A 48 -8.60 1.77 -7.33
CA VAL A 48 -8.32 0.82 -6.24
C VAL A 48 -9.61 0.29 -5.62
N THR A 49 -10.58 1.17 -5.34
CA THR A 49 -11.91 0.78 -4.83
C THR A 49 -12.65 -0.14 -5.80
N SER A 50 -12.63 0.20 -7.10
CA SER A 50 -13.26 -0.59 -8.16
C SER A 50 -12.61 -1.98 -8.30
N LEU A 51 -11.27 -2.06 -8.25
CA LEU A 51 -10.52 -3.31 -8.31
C LEU A 51 -10.77 -4.20 -7.09
N ARG A 52 -10.92 -3.62 -5.90
CA ARG A 52 -11.34 -4.35 -4.70
C ARG A 52 -12.77 -4.87 -4.82
N SER A 53 -13.69 -4.02 -5.29
CA SER A 53 -15.11 -4.38 -5.44
C SER A 53 -15.37 -5.44 -6.51
N THR A 54 -14.48 -5.56 -7.50
CA THR A 54 -14.52 -6.61 -8.52
C THR A 54 -13.87 -7.94 -8.07
N GLY A 55 -13.47 -8.04 -6.80
CA GLY A 55 -12.85 -9.25 -6.25
C GLY A 55 -11.41 -9.47 -6.70
N ARG A 56 -10.71 -8.41 -7.14
CA ARG A 56 -9.30 -8.45 -7.57
C ARG A 56 -8.42 -7.60 -6.66
N PRO A 57 -8.30 -7.95 -5.35
CA PRO A 57 -7.49 -7.18 -4.41
C PRO A 57 -6.02 -7.07 -4.85
N GLY A 58 -5.44 -8.14 -5.42
CA GLY A 58 -4.06 -8.12 -5.91
C GLY A 58 -3.79 -7.11 -7.04
N ALA A 59 -4.79 -6.84 -7.90
CA ALA A 59 -4.66 -5.82 -8.94
C ALA A 59 -4.73 -4.40 -8.35
N ALA A 60 -5.54 -4.21 -7.31
CA ALA A 60 -5.62 -2.94 -6.58
C ALA A 60 -4.29 -2.64 -5.86
N GLU A 61 -3.70 -3.65 -5.24
CA GLU A 61 -2.42 -3.58 -4.55
C GLU A 61 -1.26 -3.29 -5.53
N ASP A 62 -1.29 -3.89 -6.73
CA ASP A 62 -0.29 -3.65 -7.77
C ASP A 62 -0.33 -2.20 -8.30
N GLU A 63 -1.52 -1.63 -8.51
CA GLU A 63 -1.68 -0.23 -8.91
C GLU A 63 -1.19 0.74 -7.83
N LEU A 64 -1.51 0.49 -6.55
CA LEU A 64 -0.98 1.27 -5.42
C LEU A 64 0.56 1.20 -5.38
N ARG A 65 1.13 0.01 -5.57
CA ARG A 65 2.59 -0.18 -5.57
C ARG A 65 3.25 0.56 -6.73
N LYS A 66 2.71 0.48 -7.95
CA LYS A 66 3.24 1.21 -9.11
C LYS A 66 3.22 2.70 -8.90
N TRP A 67 2.12 3.24 -8.38
CA TRP A 67 2.02 4.65 -8.05
C TRP A 67 3.09 5.06 -7.03
N TYR A 68 3.21 4.33 -5.93
CA TYR A 68 4.18 4.61 -4.89
C TYR A 68 5.63 4.55 -5.39
N LEU A 69 5.96 3.58 -6.26
CA LEU A 69 7.27 3.49 -6.90
C LEU A 69 7.55 4.65 -7.85
N LYS A 70 6.51 5.17 -8.53
CA LYS A 70 6.63 6.35 -9.40
C LYS A 70 6.83 7.63 -8.59
N GLU A 71 6.18 7.75 -7.44
CA GLU A 71 6.30 8.89 -6.51
C GLU A 71 7.67 8.99 -5.82
N GLN A 72 8.36 7.86 -5.63
CA GLN A 72 9.71 7.85 -5.03
C GLN A 72 10.86 8.14 -6.02
N LYS A 73 10.56 8.39 -7.29
CA LYS A 73 11.55 8.52 -8.36
C LYS A 73 11.59 9.93 -8.91
#